data_AF-A0A2S9E8A7-F1
#
_entry.id   AF-A0A2S9E8A7-F1
#
_cell.length_a   1.000
_cell.length_b   1.000
_cell.length_c   1.000
_cell.angle_alpha   90.00
_cell.angle_beta   90.00
_cell.angle_gamma   90.00
#
_symmetry.space_group_name_H-M   'P 1'
#
loop_
_entity.id
_entity.type
_entity.pdbx_description
1 polymer ?
#
loop_
_entity_poly.entity_id
_entity_poly.type
_entity_poly.pdbx_seq_one_letter_code
_entity_poly.pdbx_strand_id
1 'polypeptide(L)'
;MLNLSPVARRRFERFKKNRRGWWSLWLFIGLFILTLGGELIANDKPLVLSFKNELYFPVFKRYTEQQFGGQLPFQADYRSDYVQKLIKQDGGWMLFPPIPF
;
A
#
# COMPACT_ATOMS: atom_id res chain seq x y z
N MET A 1 7.34 -31.01 6.22
CA MET A 1 7.98 -30.85 4.89
C MET A 1 6.95 -31.18 3.83
N LEU A 2 6.79 -30.35 2.79
CA LEU A 2 5.85 -30.63 1.68
C LEU A 2 6.21 -31.96 1.01
N ASN A 3 5.39 -32.99 1.18
CA ASN A 3 5.62 -34.31 0.57
C ASN A 3 5.16 -34.27 -0.90
N LEU A 4 6.06 -33.85 -1.78
CA LEU A 4 5.81 -33.86 -3.23
C LEU A 4 5.83 -35.29 -3.76
N SER A 5 4.86 -35.63 -4.63
CA SER A 5 4.89 -36.90 -5.35
C SER A 5 6.19 -37.03 -6.17
N PRO A 6 6.69 -38.25 -6.42
CA PRO A 6 7.93 -38.45 -7.17
C PRO A 6 7.94 -37.76 -8.55
N VAL A 7 6.78 -37.69 -9.20
CA VAL A 7 6.58 -37.00 -10.48
C VAL A 7 6.69 -35.48 -10.31
N ALA A 8 6.05 -34.89 -9.29
CA ALA A 8 6.13 -33.47 -9.01
C ALA A 8 7.56 -33.03 -8.66
N ARG A 9 8.28 -33.84 -7.88
CA ARG A 9 9.69 -33.59 -7.55
C ARG A 9 10.57 -33.57 -8.80
N ARG A 10 10.42 -34.53 -9.72
CA ARG A 10 11.17 -34.57 -10.99
C ARG A 10 10.87 -33.34 -11.87
N ARG A 11 9.62 -32.90 -11.93
CA ARG A 11 9.22 -31.69 -12.68
C ARG A 11 9.85 -30.43 -12.06
N PHE A 12 9.86 -30.32 -10.73
CA PHE A 12 10.46 -29.19 -10.03
C PHE A 12 11.97 -29.10 -10.24
N GLU A 13 12.69 -30.23 -10.18
CA GLU A 13 14.12 -30.27 -10.49
C GLU A 13 14.42 -29.90 -11.95
N ARG A 14 13.58 -30.34 -12.90
CA ARG A 14 13.69 -29.91 -14.31
C ARG A 14 13.44 -28.41 -14.48
N PHE A 15 12.48 -27.85 -13.76
CA PHE A 15 12.19 -26.42 -13.77
C PHE A 15 13.35 -25.60 -13.19
N LYS A 16 13.90 -25.99 -12.04
CA LYS A 16 15.08 -25.35 -11.43
C LYS A 16 16.31 -25.36 -12.33
N LYS A 17 16.51 -26.44 -13.11
CA LYS A 17 17.61 -26.53 -14.10
C LYS A 17 17.44 -25.55 -15.27
N ASN A 18 16.22 -25.12 -15.59
CA ASN A 18 15.98 -24.11 -16.60
C ASN A 18 16.26 -22.70 -16.03
N ARG A 19 17.48 -22.20 -16.26
CA ARG A 19 17.93 -20.89 -15.74
C ARG A 19 16.97 -19.75 -16.11
N ARG A 20 16.45 -19.72 -17.35
CA ARG A 20 15.52 -18.66 -17.80
C ARG A 20 14.21 -18.73 -17.02
N GLY A 21 13.62 -19.93 -16.92
CA GLY A 21 12.38 -20.14 -16.17
C GLY A 21 12.52 -19.80 -14.68
N TRP A 22 13.67 -20.10 -14.08
CA TRP A 22 13.95 -19.78 -12.68
C TRP A 22 14.06 -18.27 -12.44
N TRP A 23 14.77 -17.53 -13.30
CA TRP A 23 14.85 -16.07 -13.22
C TRP A 23 13.49 -15.40 -13.49
N SER A 24 12.74 -15.87 -14.48
CA SER A 24 11.40 -15.36 -14.77
C SER A 24 10.44 -15.56 -13.60
N LEU A 25 10.54 -16.68 -12.87
CA LEU A 25 9.75 -16.90 -11.66
C LEU A 25 10.06 -15.84 -10.59
N TRP A 26 11.34 -15.58 -10.33
CA TRP A 26 11.72 -14.56 -9.34
C TRP A 26 11.32 -13.16 -9.74
N LEU A 27 11.48 -12.80 -11.02
CA LEU A 27 11.00 -11.53 -11.55
C LEU A 27 9.49 -11.40 -11.37
N PHE A 28 8.74 -12.45 -11.75
CA PHE A 28 7.29 -12.48 -11.59
C PHE A 28 6.87 -12.36 -10.12
N ILE A 29 7.50 -13.10 -9.21
CA ILE A 29 7.22 -13.01 -7.76
C ILE A 29 7.51 -11.60 -7.25
N GLY A 30 8.64 -10.99 -7.66
CA GLY A 30 8.99 -9.63 -7.28
C GLY A 30 7.93 -8.62 -7.74
N LEU A 31 7.55 -8.68 -9.03
CA LEU A 31 6.49 -7.84 -9.58
C LEU A 31 5.14 -8.09 -8.89
N PHE A 32 4.78 -9.35 -8.65
CA PHE A 32 3.54 -9.71 -8.00
C PHE A 32 3.46 -9.16 -6.57
N ILE A 33 4.53 -9.29 -5.78
CA ILE A 33 4.60 -8.71 -4.43
C ILE A 33 4.50 -7.17 -4.50
N LEU A 34 5.18 -6.54 -5.45
CA LEU A 34 5.07 -5.09 -5.66
C LEU A 34 3.64 -4.66 -6.00
N THR A 35 2.91 -5.44 -6.81
CA THR A 35 1.51 -5.14 -7.12
C THR A 35 0.57 -5.31 -5.93
N LEU A 36 0.82 -6.29 -5.05
CA LEU A 36 0.05 -6.45 -3.81
C LEU A 36 0.25 -5.26 -2.86
N GLY A 37 1.46 -4.72 -2.81
CA GLY A 37 1.81 -3.50 -2.08
C GLY A 37 1.57 -2.21 -2.89
N GLY A 38 0.85 -2.27 -4.00
CA GLY A 38 0.68 -1.15 -4.93
C GLY A 38 0.10 0.08 -4.24
N GLU A 39 -0.93 -0.11 -3.40
CA GLU A 39 -1.55 0.95 -2.61
C GLU A 39 -0.62 1.61 -1.57
N LEU A 40 0.51 0.99 -1.22
CA LEU A 40 1.52 1.60 -0.34
C LEU A 40 2.55 2.42 -1.11
N ILE A 41 2.70 2.14 -2.41
CA ILE A 41 3.68 2.79 -3.30
C ILE A 41 3.01 3.94 -4.07
N ALA A 42 1.77 3.73 -4.47
CA ALA A 42 0.99 4.64 -5.28
C ALA A 42 -0.44 4.71 -4.73
N ASN A 43 -0.83 5.87 -4.20
CA ASN A 43 -2.16 6.08 -3.60
C ASN A 43 -2.55 7.55 -3.63
N ASP A 44 -3.85 7.83 -3.66
CA ASP A 44 -4.42 9.17 -3.51
C ASP A 44 -4.41 9.66 -2.05
N LYS A 45 -4.24 8.72 -1.10
CA LYS A 45 -4.31 8.97 0.35
C LYS A 45 -2.93 8.89 1.00
N PRO A 46 -2.71 9.62 2.12
CA PRO A 46 -1.52 9.46 2.90
C PRO A 46 -1.48 8.09 3.60
N LEU A 47 -0.27 7.54 3.73
CA LEU A 47 0.00 6.30 4.47
C LEU A 47 -0.27 6.51 5.96
N VAL A 48 0.21 7.65 6.48
CA VAL A 48 0.09 8.05 7.88
C VAL A 48 -0.34 9.50 7.95
N LEU A 49 -1.24 9.78 8.89
CA LEU A 49 -1.75 11.10 9.17
C LEU A 49 -1.71 11.33 10.68
N SER A 50 -1.12 12.44 11.11
CA SER A 50 -1.21 12.89 12.51
C SER A 50 -2.20 14.03 12.62
N PHE A 51 -3.14 13.91 13.56
CA PHE A 51 -4.13 14.94 13.85
C PHE A 51 -4.46 14.91 15.35
N LYS A 52 -4.38 16.06 16.03
CA LYS A 52 -4.65 16.21 17.49
C LYS A 52 -3.98 15.15 18.37
N ASN A 53 -2.67 14.92 18.17
CA ASN A 53 -1.86 13.90 18.86
C ASN A 53 -2.27 12.43 18.62
N GLU A 54 -3.20 12.17 17.71
CA GLU A 54 -3.55 10.82 17.28
C GLU A 54 -2.99 10.50 15.90
N LEU A 55 -2.67 9.22 15.68
CA LEU A 55 -2.22 8.71 14.39
C LEU A 55 -3.35 7.96 13.70
N TYR A 56 -3.57 8.33 12.45
CA TYR A 56 -4.54 7.76 11.55
C TYR A 56 -3.82 7.12 10.37
N PHE A 57 -4.40 6.06 9.82
CA PHE A 57 -3.84 5.33 8.67
C PHE A 57 -4.85 5.28 7.51
N PRO A 58 -5.00 6.38 6.75
CA PRO A 58 -6.02 6.49 5.69
C PRO A 58 -5.88 5.46 4.56
N VAL A 59 -4.69 4.86 4.40
CA VAL A 59 -4.47 3.76 3.46
C VAL A 59 -5.22 2.48 3.84
N PHE A 60 -5.43 2.22 5.14
CA PHE A 60 -6.14 1.01 5.61
C PHE A 60 -7.59 1.28 6.00
N LYS A 61 -7.93 2.52 6.36
CA LYS A 61 -9.26 2.88 6.84
C LYS A 61 -9.75 4.18 6.21
N ARG A 62 -11.02 4.21 5.84
CA ARG A 62 -11.69 5.41 5.35
C ARG A 62 -12.07 6.31 6.53
N TYR A 63 -11.59 7.54 6.48
CA TYR A 63 -11.97 8.60 7.41
C TYR A 63 -12.72 9.71 6.68
N THR A 64 -13.70 10.30 7.37
CA THR A 64 -14.50 11.41 6.84
C THR A 64 -13.90 12.75 7.21
N GLU A 65 -14.24 13.78 6.44
CA GLU A 65 -13.76 15.15 6.69
C GLU A 65 -14.16 15.67 8.08
N GLN A 66 -15.37 15.31 8.54
CA GLN A 66 -15.87 15.64 9.88
C GLN A 66 -14.97 15.12 11.02
N GLN A 67 -14.28 13.99 10.83
CA GLN A 67 -13.36 13.47 11.85
C GLN A 67 -12.14 14.37 12.05
N PHE A 68 -11.81 15.19 11.05
CA PHE A 68 -10.72 16.16 11.10
C PHE A 68 -11.22 17.58 11.38
N GLY A 69 -12.49 17.76 11.74
CA GLY A 69 -13.10 19.07 12.02
C GLY A 69 -13.70 19.76 10.80
N GLY A 70 -13.84 19.07 9.67
CA GLY A 70 -14.53 19.56 8.49
C GLY A 70 -16.06 19.47 8.60
N GLN A 71 -16.75 19.87 7.54
CA GLN A 71 -18.21 19.97 7.55
C GLN A 71 -18.88 18.81 6.81
N LEU A 72 -18.17 18.18 5.86
CA LEU A 72 -18.74 17.19 4.96
C LEU A 72 -18.68 15.76 5.54
N PRO A 73 -19.77 14.97 5.41
CA PRO A 73 -19.79 13.57 5.85
C PRO A 73 -19.10 12.61 4.87
N PHE A 74 -18.50 13.12 3.80
CA PHE A 74 -17.81 12.32 2.78
C PHE A 74 -16.36 12.02 3.19
N GLN A 75 -15.69 11.19 2.39
CA GLN A 75 -14.27 10.89 2.60
C GLN A 75 -13.45 12.16 2.48
N ALA A 76 -12.52 12.36 3.41
CA ALA A 76 -11.63 13.50 3.36
C ALA A 76 -10.78 13.46 2.07
N ASP A 77 -10.81 14.54 1.30
CA ASP A 77 -9.89 14.75 0.19
C ASP A 77 -8.59 15.35 0.73
N TYR A 78 -7.63 14.48 1.04
CA TYR A 78 -6.33 14.85 1.61
C TYR A 78 -5.46 15.69 0.67
N ARG A 79 -5.80 15.76 -0.62
CA ARG A 79 -5.08 16.59 -1.60
C ARG A 79 -5.64 18.00 -1.68
N SER A 80 -6.89 18.21 -1.26
CA SER A 80 -7.48 19.54 -1.22
C SER A 80 -6.71 20.47 -0.28
N ASP A 81 -6.52 21.72 -0.71
CA ASP A 81 -5.90 22.76 0.13
C ASP A 81 -6.67 22.98 1.45
N TYR A 82 -7.98 22.73 1.44
CA TYR A 82 -8.84 22.85 2.60
C TYR A 82 -8.46 21.84 3.69
N VAL A 83 -8.46 20.54 3.36
CA VAL A 83 -8.12 19.48 4.32
C VAL A 83 -6.66 19.59 4.77
N GLN A 84 -5.74 19.93 3.86
CA GLN A 84 -4.34 20.18 4.23
C GLN A 84 -4.19 21.32 5.24
N LYS A 85 -4.90 22.44 5.05
CA LYS A 85 -4.89 23.56 6.00
C LYS A 85 -5.51 23.17 7.33
N LEU A 86 -6.61 22.45 7.32
CA LEU A 86 -7.30 21.98 8.52
C LEU A 86 -6.38 21.12 9.40
N ILE A 87 -5.67 20.16 8.79
CA ILE A 87 -4.72 19.30 9.50
C ILE A 87 -3.51 20.10 10.00
N LYS A 88 -2.95 20.99 9.18
CA LYS A 88 -1.80 21.83 9.57
C LYS A 88 -2.15 22.83 10.68
N GLN A 89 -3.37 23.38 10.70
CA GLN A 89 -3.82 24.32 11.73
C GLN A 89 -3.80 23.69 13.12
N ASP A 90 -4.16 22.41 13.22
CA ASP A 90 -4.10 21.65 14.47
C ASP A 90 -2.72 21.02 14.74
N GLY A 91 -1.67 21.46 14.03
CA GLY A 91 -0.30 20.98 14.19
C GLY A 91 -0.05 19.57 13.63
N GLY A 92 -0.99 19.04 12.84
CA GLY A 92 -0.90 17.74 12.21
C GLY A 92 0.00 17.70 10.99
N TRP A 93 0.38 16.49 10.58
CA TRP A 93 1.19 16.24 9.39
C TRP A 93 0.70 15.00 8.65
N MET A 94 1.11 14.86 7.39
CA MET A 94 0.73 13.74 6.54
C MET A 94 1.96 13.20 5.83
N LEU A 95 2.06 11.87 5.76
CA LEU A 95 3.08 11.17 5.00
C LEU A 95 2.42 10.46 3.83
N PHE A 96 2.68 10.96 2.63
CA PHE A 96 2.20 10.38 1.39
C PHE A 96 3.12 9.26 0.90
N PRO A 97 2.58 8.30 0.12
CA PRO A 97 3.41 7.34 -0.58
C PRO A 97 4.30 8.03 -1.64
N PRO A 98 5.32 7.33 -2.17
CA PRO A 98 6.23 7.90 -3.18
C PRO A 98 5.52 8.44 -4.43
N ILE A 99 4.41 7.82 -4.83
CA ILE A 99 3.62 8.24 -6.00
C ILE A 99 2.22 8.66 -5.54
N PRO A 100 2.00 9.92 -5.15
CA PRO A 100 0.66 10.43 -4.91
C PRO A 100 -0.01 10.75 -6.26
N PHE A 101 -1.05 10.01 -6.63
CA PHE A 101 -1.76 10.20 -7.92
C PHE A 101 -3.21 10.60 -7.76
#